data_AF-A0A0Q9CT44-F1
#
_entry.id   AF-A0A0Q9CT44-F1
#
_cell.length_a   1.000
_cell.length_b   1.000
_cell.length_c   1.000
_cell.angle_alpha   90.00
_cell.angle_beta   90.00
_cell.angle_gamma   90.00
#
_symmetry.space_group_name_H-M   'P 1'
#
loop_
_entity.id
_entity.type
_entity.pdbx_description
1 polymer ?
#
loop_
_entity_poly.entity_id
_entity_poly.type
_entity_poly.pdbx_seq_one_letter_code
_entity_poly.pdbx_strand_id
1 'polypeptide(L)'
;MSDATIDHVPDRTEEHGGKAAKILYRPFGLISSIIGGLVAGQVFKQVYKRVSPGHRKDAPTPLQSEYPLREILIAALIQGAVFSGVKALIDRGGARAFQKWTGEWPGD
;
A
#
# COMPACT_ATOMS: atom_id res chain seq x y z
N MET A 1 -54.13 -25.10 -16.63
CA MET A 1 -53.48 -25.03 -15.29
C MET A 1 -52.03 -25.37 -15.50
N SER A 2 -51.17 -24.39 -15.83
CA SER A 2 -50.28 -23.68 -14.88
C SER A 2 -49.60 -24.68 -13.95
N ASP A 3 -48.27 -24.84 -13.94
CA ASP A 3 -47.29 -23.78 -13.94
C ASP A 3 -45.91 -24.34 -14.29
N ALA A 4 -45.39 -23.97 -15.46
CA ALA A 4 -43.99 -24.13 -15.80
C ALA A 4 -43.24 -22.91 -15.23
N THR A 5 -43.03 -22.90 -13.91
CA THR A 5 -42.18 -21.89 -13.28
C THR A 5 -40.72 -22.27 -13.52
N ILE A 6 -40.20 -21.55 -14.51
CA ILE A 6 -38.82 -21.29 -14.86
C ILE A 6 -37.99 -20.99 -13.60
N ASP A 7 -37.09 -21.91 -13.24
CA ASP A 7 -35.86 -21.55 -12.51
C ASP A 7 -34.78 -21.27 -13.56
N HIS A 8 -34.84 -20.05 -14.10
CA HIS A 8 -33.74 -19.46 -14.84
C HIS A 8 -32.60 -19.21 -13.84
N VAL A 9 -31.69 -20.17 -13.72
CA VAL A 9 -30.40 -19.95 -13.09
C VAL A 9 -29.66 -18.94 -13.97
N PRO A 10 -29.40 -17.70 -13.52
CA PRO A 10 -28.62 -16.77 -14.32
C PRO A 10 -27.23 -17.36 -14.50
N ASP A 11 -26.87 -17.58 -15.76
CA ASP A 11 -25.51 -17.86 -16.20
C ASP A 11 -24.62 -16.74 -15.65
N ARG A 12 -23.79 -17.06 -14.65
CA ARG A 12 -22.80 -16.12 -14.12
C ARG A 12 -21.77 -15.95 -15.21
N THR A 13 -22.03 -14.97 -16.07
CA THR A 13 -21.12 -14.48 -17.10
C THR A 13 -19.76 -14.28 -16.44
N GLU A 14 -18.85 -15.22 -16.68
CA GLU A 14 -17.45 -15.04 -16.37
C GLU A 14 -16.97 -13.90 -17.27
N GLU A 15 -16.95 -12.69 -16.70
CA GLU A 15 -16.30 -11.51 -17.24
C GLU A 15 -14.79 -11.79 -17.35
N HIS A 16 -14.41 -12.56 -18.36
CA HIS A 16 -13.06 -12.72 -18.88
C HIS A 16 -12.65 -11.49 -19.72
N GLY A 17 -13.15 -10.30 -19.35
CA GLY A 17 -12.74 -9.02 -19.89
C GLY A 17 -11.53 -8.45 -19.13
N GLY A 18 -10.36 -8.45 -19.76
CA GLY A 18 -9.31 -7.50 -19.40
C GLY A 18 -8.06 -8.03 -18.71
N LYS A 19 -7.56 -9.23 -19.05
CA LYS A 19 -6.15 -9.58 -18.72
C LYS A 19 -5.16 -8.57 -19.36
N ALA A 20 -5.49 -8.01 -20.51
CA ALA A 20 -4.73 -6.92 -21.16
C ALA A 20 -4.91 -5.56 -20.47
N ALA A 21 -6.12 -5.20 -20.02
CA ALA A 21 -6.37 -3.99 -19.24
C ALA A 21 -5.67 -4.04 -17.85
N LYS A 22 -5.64 -5.22 -17.23
CA LYS A 22 -4.85 -5.48 -16.01
C LYS A 22 -3.33 -5.45 -16.24
N ILE A 23 -2.85 -5.75 -17.44
CA ILE A 23 -1.41 -5.70 -17.78
C ILE A 23 -0.94 -4.28 -18.12
N LEU A 24 -1.81 -3.45 -18.72
CA LEU A 24 -1.45 -2.07 -19.06
C LEU A 24 -1.44 -1.12 -17.84
N TYR A 25 -2.20 -1.45 -16.77
CA TYR A 25 -2.16 -0.73 -15.49
C TYR A 25 -1.09 -1.24 -14.50
N ARG A 26 -0.54 -2.45 -14.71
CA ARG A 26 0.51 -3.06 -13.88
C ARG A 26 1.84 -2.27 -13.82
N PRO A 27 2.36 -1.67 -14.91
CA PRO A 27 3.65 -0.99 -14.83
C PRO A 27 3.58 0.30 -14.00
N PHE A 28 2.48 1.05 -14.07
CA PHE A 28 2.32 2.27 -13.28
C PHE A 28 2.21 1.97 -11.79
N GLY A 29 1.44 0.93 -11.42
CA GLY A 29 1.36 0.48 -10.03
C GLY A 29 2.71 0.02 -9.49
N LEU A 30 3.50 -0.70 -10.29
CA LEU A 30 4.83 -1.16 -9.91
C LEU A 30 5.83 0.00 -9.77
N ILE A 31 5.89 0.91 -10.75
CA ILE A 31 6.77 2.08 -10.71
C ILE A 31 6.43 2.97 -9.51
N SER A 32 5.14 3.22 -9.27
CA SER A 32 4.68 3.99 -8.12
C SER A 32 5.02 3.28 -6.80
N SER A 33 4.95 1.95 -6.76
CA SER A 33 5.34 1.16 -5.58
C SER A 33 6.85 1.24 -5.31
N ILE A 34 7.67 1.22 -6.36
CA ILE A 34 9.14 1.37 -6.24
C ILE A 34 9.47 2.77 -5.73
N ILE A 35 8.92 3.81 -6.35
CA ILE A 35 9.15 5.20 -5.94
C ILE A 35 8.67 5.41 -4.49
N GLY A 36 7.48 4.93 -4.16
CA GLY A 36 6.93 4.97 -2.81
C GLY A 36 7.80 4.25 -1.79
N GLY A 37 8.32 3.07 -2.15
CA GLY A 37 9.25 2.30 -1.32
C GLY A 37 10.59 3.01 -1.08
N LEU A 38 11.14 3.67 -2.11
CA LEU A 38 12.37 4.45 -1.99
C LEU A 38 12.18 5.67 -1.07
N VAL A 39 11.09 6.42 -1.26
CA VAL A 39 10.77 7.58 -0.41
C VAL A 39 10.53 7.13 1.04
N ALA A 40 9.73 6.09 1.24
CA ALA A 40 9.47 5.54 2.58
C ALA A 40 10.76 5.07 3.27
N GLY A 41 11.66 4.42 2.55
CA GLY A 41 12.96 4.00 3.07
C GLY A 41 13.85 5.18 3.51
N GLN A 42 13.84 6.29 2.77
CA GLN A 42 14.59 7.50 3.14
C GLN A 42 14.00 8.20 4.37
N VAL A 43 12.68 8.35 4.43
CA VAL A 43 11.99 8.93 5.60
C VAL A 43 12.23 8.06 6.83
N PHE A 44 12.13 6.74 6.69
CA PHE A 44 12.41 5.81 7.79
C PHE A 44 13.83 5.99 8.34
N LYS A 45 14.85 6.05 7.48
CA LYS A 45 16.24 6.29 7.91
C LYS A 45 16.37 7.60 8.71
N GLN A 46 15.70 8.67 8.27
CA GLN A 46 15.77 9.96 8.96
C GLN A 46 15.04 9.95 10.31
N VAL A 47 13.86 9.34 10.37
CA VAL A 47 13.11 9.17 11.62
C VAL A 47 13.91 8.30 12.60
N TYR A 48 14.43 7.16 12.12
CA TYR A 48 15.19 6.21 12.94
C TYR A 48 16.45 6.85 13.53
N LYS A 49 17.23 7.60 12.72
CA LYS A 49 18.39 8.37 13.19
C LYS A 49 18.05 9.36 14.30
N ARG A 50 16.83 9.89 14.32
CA ARG A 50 16.42 10.89 15.31
C ARG A 50 15.88 10.28 16.60
N VAL A 51 15.28 9.10 16.52
CA VAL A 51 14.71 8.41 17.69
C VAL A 51 15.67 7.42 18.35
N SER A 52 16.73 6.98 17.65
CA SER A 52 17.71 6.03 18.21
C SER A 52 18.77 6.75 19.07
N PRO A 53 18.80 6.54 20.40
CA PRO A 53 19.79 7.14 21.26
C PRO A 53 21.09 6.34 21.18
N GLY A 54 22.07 6.86 20.43
CA GLY A 54 23.45 6.37 20.42
C GLY A 54 23.90 5.84 19.07
N HIS A 55 24.73 6.64 18.38
CA HIS A 55 25.73 6.34 17.34
C HIS A 55 25.42 5.38 16.17
N ARG A 56 24.30 4.66 16.15
CA ARG A 56 23.96 3.68 15.12
C ARG A 56 23.09 4.35 14.07
N LYS A 57 23.71 4.60 12.92
CA LYS A 57 23.17 5.41 11.82
C LYS A 57 22.09 4.67 11.01
N ASP A 58 21.96 3.36 11.21
CA ASP A 58 21.08 2.47 10.48
C ASP A 58 20.21 1.63 11.43
N ALA A 59 18.98 1.33 11.00
CA ALA A 59 18.07 0.48 11.74
C ALA A 59 18.55 -0.97 11.75
N PRO A 60 18.38 -1.71 12.87
CA PRO A 60 18.70 -3.12 12.94
C PRO A 60 17.88 -3.88 11.90
N THR A 61 18.57 -4.67 11.08
CA THR A 61 17.88 -5.49 10.08
C THR A 61 17.42 -6.80 10.71
N PRO A 62 16.28 -7.39 10.27
CA PRO A 62 15.71 -8.59 10.90
C PRO A 62 16.62 -9.82 10.90
N LEU A 63 17.65 -9.84 10.05
CA LEU A 63 18.60 -10.95 9.91
C LEU A 63 19.83 -10.80 10.83
N GLN A 64 19.97 -9.69 11.57
CA GLN A 64 21.13 -9.48 12.43
C GLN A 64 20.93 -10.19 13.77
N SER A 65 21.60 -11.33 13.94
CA SER A 65 21.54 -12.18 15.14
C SER A 65 22.02 -11.49 16.43
N GLU A 66 22.67 -10.35 16.33
CA GLU A 66 23.22 -9.59 17.45
C GLU A 66 22.16 -8.74 18.18
N TYR A 67 20.97 -8.57 17.59
CA TYR A 67 19.92 -7.74 18.18
C TYR A 67 18.90 -8.56 18.94
N PRO A 68 18.54 -8.17 20.18
CA PRO A 68 17.46 -8.79 20.91
C PRO A 68 16.12 -8.55 20.19
N LEU A 69 15.22 -9.54 20.21
CA LEU A 69 13.91 -9.47 19.54
C LEU A 69 13.12 -8.19 19.85
N ARG A 70 13.22 -7.69 21.09
CA ARG A 70 12.64 -6.40 21.52
C ARG A 70 13.05 -5.24 20.61
N GLU A 71 14.32 -5.14 20.25
CA GLU A 71 14.84 -4.03 19.44
C GLU A 71 14.40 -4.14 17.99
N ILE A 72 14.34 -5.37 17.47
CA ILE A 72 13.79 -5.66 16.14
C ILE A 72 12.31 -5.27 16.07
N LEU A 73 11.52 -5.63 17.08
CA LEU A 73 10.09 -5.28 17.15
C LEU A 73 9.87 -3.76 17.22
N ILE A 74 10.64 -3.04 18.04
CA ILE A 74 10.56 -1.58 18.11
C ILE A 74 10.92 -0.95 16.76
N ALA A 75 11.98 -1.41 16.11
CA ALA A 75 12.36 -0.92 14.78
C ALA A 75 11.27 -1.20 13.73
N ALA A 76 10.67 -2.39 13.75
CA ALA A 76 9.58 -2.77 12.85
C ALA A 76 8.33 -1.91 13.07
N LEU A 77 7.98 -1.60 14.32
CA LEU A 77 6.87 -0.70 14.65
C LEU A 77 7.11 0.72 14.11
N ILE A 78 8.31 1.26 14.30
CA ILE A 78 8.68 2.58 13.75
C ILE A 78 8.59 2.54 12.22
N GLN A 79 9.07 1.47 11.59
CA GLN A 79 8.99 1.30 10.14
C GLN A 79 7.55 1.26 9.64
N GLY A 80 6.67 0.50 10.31
CA GLY A 80 5.25 0.42 10.00
C GLY A 80 4.52 1.76 10.18
N ALA A 81 4.85 2.51 11.24
CA ALA A 81 4.29 3.84 11.49
C ALA A 81 4.70 4.85 10.40
N VAL A 82 5.96 4.84 9.96
CA VAL A 82 6.42 5.71 8.87
C VAL A 82 5.73 5.34 7.56
N PHE A 83 5.68 4.05 7.23
CA PHE A 83 5.05 3.58 5.99
C PHE A 83 3.56 3.95 5.92
N SER A 84 2.82 3.70 7.00
CA SER A 84 1.40 4.06 7.09
C SER A 84 1.19 5.58 7.00
N GLY A 85 2.05 6.38 7.62
CA GLY A 85 2.02 7.84 7.50
C GLY A 85 2.22 8.33 6.06
N VAL A 86 3.24 7.81 5.36
CA VAL A 86 3.47 8.14 3.94
C VAL A 86 2.29 7.72 3.08
N LYS A 87 1.76 6.51 3.28
CA LYS A 87 0.57 6.02 2.57
C LYS A 87 -0.64 6.95 2.79
N ALA A 88 -0.92 7.34 4.03
CA ALA A 88 -2.02 8.23 4.35
C ALA A 88 -1.88 9.60 3.64
N LEU A 89 -0.67 10.15 3.56
CA LEU A 89 -0.40 11.39 2.84
C LEU A 89 -0.62 11.24 1.33
N ILE A 90 -0.16 10.13 0.74
CA ILE A 90 -0.37 9.83 -0.68
C ILE A 90 -1.86 9.63 -0.97
N ASP A 91 -2.56 8.82 -0.18
CA ASP A 91 -3.99 8.54 -0.36
C ASP A 91 -4.80 9.85 -0.24
N ARG A 92 -4.47 10.72 0.74
CA ARG A 92 -5.11 12.02 0.91
C ARG A 92 -4.79 12.99 -0.23
N GLY A 93 -3.53 13.05 -0.66
CA GLY A 93 -3.09 13.91 -1.77
C GLY A 93 -3.69 13.47 -3.09
N GLY A 94 -3.74 12.16 -3.35
CA GLY A 94 -4.38 11.55 -4.50
C GLY A 94 -5.88 11.81 -4.51
N ALA A 95 -6.56 11.66 -3.37
CA ALA A 95 -7.99 11.96 -3.26
C ALA A 95 -8.31 13.43 -3.55
N ARG A 96 -7.46 14.36 -3.10
CA ARG A 96 -7.58 15.79 -3.44
C ARG A 96 -7.35 16.07 -4.92
N ALA A 97 -6.34 15.43 -5.52
CA ALA A 97 -6.06 15.58 -6.94
C ALA A 97 -7.20 15.02 -7.81
N PHE A 98 -7.73 13.85 -7.44
CA PHE A 98 -8.89 13.23 -8.07
C PHE A 98 -10.12 14.14 -7.97
N GLN A 99 -10.47 14.58 -6.75
CA GLN A 99 -11.57 15.52 -6.54
C GLN A 99 -11.43 16.80 -7.35
N LYS A 100 -10.21 17.32 -7.51
CA LYS A 100 -9.98 18.52 -8.34
C LYS A 100 -10.23 18.26 -9.83
N TRP A 101 -10.02 17.03 -10.30
CA TRP A 101 -10.15 16.65 -11.70
C TRP A 101 -11.56 16.18 -12.05
N THR A 102 -12.19 15.40 -11.18
CA THR A 102 -13.50 14.78 -11.41
C THR A 102 -14.64 15.52 -10.71
N GLY A 103 -14.34 16.36 -9.72
CA GLY A 103 -15.35 17.02 -8.87
C GLY A 103 -15.86 16.14 -7.72
N GLU A 104 -15.63 14.82 -7.78
CA GLU A 104 -16.12 13.85 -6.81
C GLU A 104 -15.01 13.35 -5.90
N TRP A 105 -15.34 13.12 -4.63
CA TRP A 105 -14.41 12.51 -3.68
C TRP A 105 -14.35 11.00 -3.94
N PRO A 106 -13.16 10.38 -4.08
CA PRO A 106 -13.06 8.96 -4.47
C PRO A 106 -13.39 7.97 -3.35
N GLY A 107 -13.81 8.46 -2.18
CA GLY A 107 -14.18 7.63 -1.03
C GLY A 107 -15.66 7.68 -0.67
N ASP A 108 -16.48 8.39 -1.46
CA ASP A 108 -17.94 8.39 -1.37
C ASP A 108 -18.54 7.46 -2.43
#